data_AF-A0A9X8VCH2-F1
#
_entry.id   AF-A0A9X8VCH2-F1
#
_cell.length_a   1.000
_cell.length_b   1.000
_cell.length_c   1.000
_cell.angle_alpha   90.00
_cell.angle_beta   90.00
_cell.angle_gamma   90.00
#
_symmetry.space_group_name_H-M   'P 1'
#
loop_
_entity.id
_entity.type
_entity.pdbx_description
1 polymer ?
#
loop_
_entity_poly.entity_id
_entity_poly.type
_entity_poly.pdbx_seq_one_letter_code
_entity_poly.pdbx_strand_id
1 'polypeptide(L)'
;MYEFNQVLLLLQQMCVYLVIAYLLSKTPLFIPLMQVTIRLPHKLLCYVIFSVFCIMGTYFGLHIQDSIANTRAIGAVLGGLLGGPSVGFLVGLTGGLHRYTLGGMTDVACAISTVSEGLVGGIVHSIAMRRGRIELLFNPLFVGGVAL
;
A
#
# COMPACT_ATOMS: atom_id res chain seq x y z
N MET A 1 26.64 15.37 -4.07
CA MET A 1 26.41 14.50 -5.24
C MET A 1 25.80 13.14 -4.88
N TYR A 2 26.16 12.52 -3.75
CA TYR A 2 25.57 11.25 -3.31
C TYR A 2 24.04 11.31 -3.04
N GLU A 3 23.56 12.37 -2.39
CA GLU A 3 22.12 12.58 -2.12
C GLU A 3 21.27 12.62 -3.39
N PHE A 4 21.73 13.34 -4.42
CA PHE A 4 21.00 13.44 -5.69
C PHE A 4 20.91 12.08 -6.41
N ASN A 5 21.96 11.26 -6.31
CA ASN A 5 21.95 9.92 -6.89
C ASN A 5 20.96 8.99 -6.18
N GLN A 6 20.81 9.09 -4.85
CA GLN A 6 19.83 8.31 -4.10
C GLN A 6 18.39 8.70 -4.48
N VAL A 7 18.12 10.00 -4.61
CA VAL A 7 16.81 10.49 -5.08
C VAL A 7 16.50 9.98 -6.48
N LEU A 8 17.46 10.01 -7.40
CA LEU A 8 17.28 9.46 -8.75
C LEU A 8 17.02 7.96 -8.74
N LEU A 9 17.72 7.20 -7.89
CA LEU A 9 17.55 5.76 -7.80
C LEU A 9 16.18 5.39 -7.19
N LEU A 10 15.71 6.16 -6.19
CA LEU A 10 14.36 6.05 -5.63
C LEU A 10 13.32 6.34 -6.70
N LEU A 11 13.49 7.43 -7.44
CA LEU A 11 12.60 7.81 -8.52
C LEU A 11 12.52 6.71 -9.57
N GLN A 12 13.65 6.12 -9.97
CA GLN A 12 13.67 5.01 -10.91
C GLN A 12 12.88 3.80 -10.39
N GLN A 13 13.08 3.40 -9.13
CA GLN A 13 12.33 2.29 -8.53
C GLN A 13 10.83 2.57 -8.46
N MET A 14 10.43 3.82 -8.11
CA MET A 14 9.03 4.23 -8.13
C MET A 14 8.44 4.21 -9.54
N CYS A 15 9.18 4.64 -10.57
CA CYS A 15 8.73 4.56 -11.96
C CYS A 15 8.47 3.12 -12.40
N VAL A 16 9.35 2.17 -12.07
CA VAL A 16 9.14 0.74 -12.37
C VAL A 16 7.89 0.22 -11.66
N TYR A 17 7.72 0.58 -10.38
CA TYR A 17 6.54 0.22 -9.60
C TYR A 17 5.25 0.76 -10.22
N LEU A 18 5.25 2.02 -10.71
CA LEU A 18 4.12 2.63 -11.40
C LEU A 18 3.78 1.92 -12.72
N VAL A 19 4.78 1.49 -13.49
CA VAL A 19 4.55 0.72 -14.73
C VAL A 19 3.88 -0.62 -14.41
N ILE A 20 4.35 -1.32 -13.38
CA ILE A 20 3.72 -2.58 -12.93
C ILE A 20 2.28 -2.35 -12.50
N ALA A 21 2.03 -1.30 -11.71
CA ALA A 21 0.70 -0.92 -11.29
C ALA A 21 -0.23 -0.60 -12.49
N TYR A 22 0.29 0.12 -13.48
CA TYR A 22 -0.43 0.43 -14.71
C TYR A 22 -0.76 -0.83 -15.52
N LEU A 23 0.19 -1.75 -15.70
CA LEU A 23 -0.06 -3.01 -16.41
C LEU A 23 -1.12 -3.86 -15.70
N LEU A 24 -1.05 -3.96 -14.36
CA LEU A 24 -2.07 -4.65 -13.57
C LEU A 24 -3.44 -3.98 -13.68
N SER A 25 -3.51 -2.65 -13.80
CA SER A 25 -4.77 -1.94 -14.01
C SER A 25 -5.48 -2.31 -15.33
N LYS A 26 -4.73 -2.81 -16.32
CA LYS A 26 -5.27 -3.29 -17.61
C LYS A 26 -5.78 -4.74 -17.57
N THR A 27 -5.62 -5.42 -16.44
CA THR A 27 -6.08 -6.81 -16.25
C THR A 27 -7.44 -6.84 -15.56
N PRO A 28 -8.23 -7.92 -15.70
CA PRO A 28 -9.50 -8.06 -14.99
C PRO A 28 -9.37 -8.10 -13.45
N LEU A 29 -8.14 -8.23 -12.93
CA LEU A 29 -7.82 -8.11 -11.50
C LEU A 29 -8.13 -6.71 -10.95
N PHE A 30 -8.29 -5.70 -11.81
CA PHE A 30 -8.64 -4.33 -11.42
C PHE A 30 -10.15 -4.09 -11.24
N ILE A 31 -11.00 -4.99 -11.73
CA ILE A 31 -12.47 -4.88 -11.64
C ILE A 31 -12.96 -4.77 -10.17
N PRO A 32 -12.46 -5.57 -9.20
CA PRO A 32 -12.78 -5.41 -7.78
C PRO A 32 -12.31 -4.08 -7.19
N LEU A 33 -11.26 -3.46 -7.73
CA LEU A 33 -10.77 -2.16 -7.25
C LEU A 33 -11.70 -1.02 -7.66
N MET A 34 -12.42 -1.16 -8.78
CA MET A 34 -13.40 -0.17 -9.23
C MET A 34 -14.74 -0.23 -8.47
N GLN A 35 -14.99 -1.30 -7.72
CA GLN A 35 -16.19 -1.45 -6.91
C GLN A 35 -15.79 -1.47 -5.44
N VAL A 36 -16.21 -0.44 -4.69
CA VAL A 36 -15.97 -0.41 -3.24
C VAL A 36 -16.55 -1.67 -2.61
N THR A 37 -15.66 -2.48 -2.06
CA THR A 37 -15.87 -3.91 -1.99
C THR A 37 -16.55 -4.30 -0.68
N ILE A 38 -17.84 -4.64 -0.78
CA ILE A 38 -18.62 -5.14 0.38
C ILE A 38 -18.60 -6.66 0.45
N ARG A 39 -18.53 -7.36 -0.69
CA ARG A 39 -18.62 -8.83 -0.78
C ARG A 39 -17.29 -9.52 -0.44
N LEU A 40 -17.36 -10.61 0.34
CA LEU A 40 -16.23 -11.44 0.76
C LEU A 40 -15.24 -11.87 -0.35
N PRO A 41 -15.66 -12.38 -1.52
CA PRO A 41 -14.71 -12.82 -2.55
C PRO A 41 -13.87 -11.65 -3.11
N HIS A 42 -14.46 -10.48 -3.24
CA HIS A 42 -13.74 -9.29 -3.69
C HIS A 42 -12.77 -8.79 -2.60
N LYS A 43 -13.12 -8.92 -1.30
CA LYS A 43 -12.22 -8.58 -0.19
C LYS A 43 -10.98 -9.47 -0.17
N LEU A 44 -11.15 -10.76 -0.41
CA LEU A 44 -10.05 -11.71 -0.50
C LEU A 44 -9.11 -11.36 -1.67
N LEU A 45 -9.69 -11.03 -2.83
CA LEU A 45 -8.90 -10.61 -3.98
C LEU A 45 -8.14 -9.30 -3.74
N CYS A 46 -8.78 -8.30 -3.10
CA CYS A 46 -8.10 -7.09 -2.66
C CYS A 46 -6.94 -7.42 -1.72
N TYR A 47 -7.16 -8.27 -0.71
CA TYR A 47 -6.11 -8.70 0.21
C TYR A 47 -4.91 -9.31 -0.53
N VAL A 48 -5.14 -10.24 -1.46
CA VAL A 48 -4.06 -10.90 -2.22
C VAL A 48 -3.29 -9.89 -3.06
N ILE A 49 -3.99 -9.09 -3.88
CA ILE A 49 -3.37 -8.13 -4.79
C ILE A 49 -2.54 -7.12 -4.00
N PHE A 50 -3.14 -6.50 -2.97
CA PHE A 50 -2.47 -5.45 -2.22
C PHE A 50 -1.34 -5.99 -1.33
N SER A 51 -1.43 -7.24 -0.84
CA SER A 51 -0.31 -7.89 -0.15
C SER A 51 0.88 -8.10 -1.08
N VAL A 52 0.64 -8.53 -2.33
CA VAL A 52 1.70 -8.66 -3.35
C VAL A 52 2.34 -7.30 -3.62
N PHE A 53 1.54 -6.24 -3.78
CA PHE A 53 2.08 -4.87 -3.94
C PHE A 53 2.89 -4.42 -2.73
N CYS A 54 2.43 -4.71 -1.52
CA CYS A 54 3.11 -4.39 -0.26
C CYS A 54 4.50 -5.06 -0.20
N ILE A 55 4.57 -6.35 -0.53
CA ILE A 55 5.81 -7.12 -0.58
C ILE A 55 6.73 -6.59 -1.69
N MET A 56 6.21 -6.39 -2.90
CA MET A 56 6.96 -5.81 -4.03
C MET A 56 7.53 -4.44 -3.70
N GLY A 57 6.77 -3.58 -3.02
CA GLY A 57 7.23 -2.28 -2.57
C GLY A 57 8.44 -2.36 -1.64
N THR A 58 8.59 -3.46 -0.89
CA THR A 58 9.78 -3.70 -0.05
C THR A 58 10.99 -4.09 -0.89
N TYR A 59 10.80 -4.95 -1.91
CA TYR A 59 11.89 -5.40 -2.79
C TYR A 59 12.37 -4.31 -3.75
N PHE A 60 11.47 -3.46 -4.22
CA PHE A 60 11.82 -2.25 -4.97
C PHE A 60 12.16 -1.07 -4.05
N GLY A 61 12.50 -1.35 -2.80
CA GLY A 61 13.04 -0.35 -1.88
C GLY A 61 14.54 -0.17 -2.04
N LEU A 62 15.01 1.00 -1.66
CA LEU A 62 16.40 1.38 -1.64
C LEU A 62 17.01 1.15 -0.27
N HIS A 63 18.12 0.41 -0.24
CA HIS A 63 18.85 0.11 0.98
C HIS A 63 19.86 1.23 1.23
N ILE A 64 19.67 1.96 2.32
CA ILE A 64 20.52 3.08 2.75
C ILE A 64 20.88 2.83 4.21
N GLN A 65 22.16 2.57 4.49
CA GLN A 65 22.70 2.43 5.85
C GLN A 65 21.85 1.50 6.75
N ASP A 66 21.61 0.27 6.29
CA ASP A 66 20.78 -0.76 6.96
C ASP A 66 19.29 -0.44 7.17
N SER A 67 18.81 0.67 6.58
CA SER A 67 17.39 1.01 6.45
C SER A 67 16.92 0.83 5.02
N ILE A 68 15.62 0.56 4.83
CA ILE A 68 15.02 0.34 3.51
C ILE A 68 13.98 1.42 3.25
N ALA A 69 14.33 2.41 2.42
CA ALA A 69 13.40 3.40 1.89
C ALA A 69 12.52 2.74 0.83
N ASN A 70 11.23 2.60 1.09
CA ASN A 70 10.36 1.74 0.29
C ASN A 70 8.96 2.36 0.10
N THR A 71 8.21 1.82 -0.86
CA THR A 71 6.83 2.23 -1.17
C THR A 71 5.78 1.25 -0.65
N ARG A 72 6.12 0.46 0.37
CA ARG A 72 5.24 -0.57 0.95
C ARG A 72 3.89 -0.01 1.39
N ALA A 73 3.91 1.17 2.02
CA ALA A 73 2.74 1.86 2.55
C ALA A 73 1.59 1.96 1.53
N ILE A 74 1.92 2.15 0.25
CA ILE A 74 0.94 2.25 -0.84
C ILE A 74 0.04 1.01 -0.88
N GLY A 75 0.61 -0.19 -0.74
CA GLY A 75 -0.17 -1.44 -0.74
C GLY A 75 -1.13 -1.53 0.45
N ALA A 76 -0.63 -1.22 1.66
CA ALA A 76 -1.43 -1.29 2.89
C ALA A 76 -2.56 -0.24 2.90
N VAL A 77 -2.24 1.02 2.61
CA VAL A 77 -3.19 2.13 2.61
C VAL A 77 -4.28 1.93 1.55
N LEU A 78 -3.92 1.62 0.31
CA LEU A 78 -4.90 1.37 -0.75
C LEU A 78 -5.74 0.11 -0.48
N GLY A 79 -5.14 -0.94 0.08
CA GLY A 79 -5.86 -2.13 0.53
C GLY A 79 -6.92 -1.81 1.60
N GLY A 80 -6.59 -0.93 2.54
CA GLY A 80 -7.54 -0.40 3.52
C GLY A 80 -8.63 0.47 2.87
N LEU A 81 -8.24 1.42 2.03
CA LEU A 81 -9.17 2.37 1.40
C LEU A 81 -10.19 1.71 0.47
N LEU A 82 -9.83 0.61 -0.20
CA LEU A 82 -10.73 -0.09 -1.13
C LEU A 82 -11.42 -1.31 -0.50
N GLY A 83 -10.71 -2.04 0.38
CA GLY A 83 -11.17 -3.28 1.01
C GLY A 83 -11.72 -3.15 2.44
N GLY A 84 -11.57 -1.97 3.05
CA GLY A 84 -12.00 -1.67 4.42
C GLY A 84 -11.01 -2.11 5.51
N PRO A 85 -11.37 -1.92 6.80
CA PRO A 85 -10.47 -2.11 7.94
C PRO A 85 -9.84 -3.51 8.01
N SER A 86 -10.65 -4.54 7.76
CA SER A 86 -10.18 -5.93 7.82
C SER A 86 -9.13 -6.21 6.75
N VAL A 87 -9.32 -5.71 5.53
CA VAL A 87 -8.37 -5.94 4.44
C VAL A 87 -7.10 -5.12 4.67
N GLY A 88 -7.24 -3.84 5.04
CA GLY A 88 -6.10 -2.96 5.34
C GLY A 88 -5.21 -3.51 6.47
N PHE A 89 -5.82 -3.98 7.56
CA PHE A 89 -5.09 -4.63 8.65
C PHE A 89 -4.33 -5.87 8.18
N LEU A 90 -4.98 -6.77 7.45
CA LEU A 90 -4.35 -8.02 7.00
C LEU A 90 -3.23 -7.76 5.99
N VAL A 91 -3.43 -6.86 5.02
CA VAL A 91 -2.37 -6.45 4.07
C VAL A 91 -1.21 -5.81 4.81
N GLY A 92 -1.50 -4.92 5.76
CA GLY A 92 -0.49 -4.24 6.57
C GLY A 92 0.32 -5.22 7.41
N LEU A 93 -0.34 -6.21 8.01
CA LEU A 93 0.28 -7.26 8.80
C LEU A 93 1.16 -8.19 7.96
N THR A 94 0.67 -8.63 6.79
CA THR A 94 1.44 -9.47 5.88
C THR A 94 2.69 -8.74 5.36
N GLY A 95 2.55 -7.49 4.91
CA GLY A 95 3.67 -6.70 4.43
C GLY A 95 4.64 -6.29 5.55
N GLY A 96 4.12 -5.94 6.72
CA GLY A 96 4.90 -5.57 7.90
C GLY A 96 5.72 -6.75 8.43
N LEU A 97 5.12 -7.93 8.57
CA LEU A 97 5.82 -9.16 8.95
C LEU A 97 6.87 -9.54 7.92
N HIS A 98 6.55 -9.47 6.63
CA HIS A 98 7.52 -9.72 5.57
C HIS A 98 8.73 -8.78 5.70
N ARG A 99 8.51 -7.49 5.96
CA ARG A 99 9.62 -6.55 6.20
C ARG A 99 10.39 -6.87 7.47
N TYR A 100 9.70 -7.25 8.53
CA TYR A 100 10.32 -7.60 9.81
C TYR A 100 11.27 -8.79 9.63
N THR A 101 10.89 -9.80 8.84
CA THR A 101 11.75 -10.97 8.57
C THR A 101 13.05 -10.66 7.82
N LEU A 102 13.15 -9.49 7.16
CA LEU A 102 14.37 -9.07 6.45
C LEU A 102 15.41 -8.44 7.39
N GLY A 103 15.06 -8.13 8.65
CA GLY A 103 15.96 -7.53 9.63
C GLY A 103 16.39 -6.09 9.33
N GLY A 104 17.28 -5.53 10.15
CA GLY A 104 17.82 -4.17 10.00
C GLY A 104 17.27 -3.19 11.03
N MET A 105 17.88 -2.01 11.15
CA MET A 105 17.63 -1.10 12.28
C MET A 105 16.19 -0.58 12.38
N THR A 106 15.46 -0.54 11.25
CA THR A 106 14.10 0.04 11.15
C THR A 106 13.00 -0.98 10.97
N ASP A 107 13.31 -2.28 11.06
CA ASP A 107 12.39 -3.37 10.74
C ASP A 107 11.09 -3.37 11.57
N VAL A 108 11.18 -3.21 12.90
CA VAL A 108 10.05 -3.14 13.84
C VAL A 108 9.22 -1.89 13.58
N ALA A 109 9.87 -0.73 13.46
CA ALA A 109 9.19 0.54 13.24
C ALA A 109 8.43 0.52 11.91
N CYS A 110 9.06 0.03 10.84
CA CYS A 110 8.41 -0.15 9.54
C CYS A 110 7.25 -1.15 9.61
N ALA A 111 7.39 -2.25 10.34
CA ALA A 111 6.32 -3.24 10.47
C ALA A 111 5.08 -2.64 11.15
N ILE A 112 5.28 -1.93 12.27
CA ILE A 112 4.19 -1.25 12.99
C ILE A 112 3.57 -0.15 12.13
N SER A 113 4.40 0.67 11.46
CA SER A 113 3.92 1.74 10.57
C SER A 113 3.02 1.18 9.48
N THR A 114 3.46 0.12 8.79
CA THR A 114 2.68 -0.50 7.71
C THR A 114 1.34 -1.07 8.18
N VAL A 115 1.29 -1.69 9.37
CA VAL A 115 0.01 -2.14 9.96
C VAL A 115 -0.89 -0.96 10.26
N SER A 116 -0.34 0.10 10.85
CA SER A 116 -1.09 1.30 11.23
C SER A 116 -1.65 2.05 10.02
N GLU A 117 -0.85 2.21 8.96
CA GLU A 117 -1.24 2.81 7.69
C GLU A 117 -2.39 2.05 7.03
N GLY A 118 -2.32 0.71 7.01
CA GLY A 118 -3.40 -0.14 6.51
C GLY A 118 -4.69 0.00 7.31
N LEU A 119 -4.60 0.08 8.64
CA LEU A 119 -5.74 0.34 9.52
C LEU A 119 -6.34 1.72 9.28
N VAL A 120 -5.50 2.76 9.19
CA VAL A 120 -5.94 4.15 8.94
C VAL A 120 -6.70 4.23 7.62
N GLY A 121 -6.15 3.67 6.53
CA GLY A 121 -6.84 3.60 5.23
C GLY A 121 -8.20 2.90 5.33
N GLY A 122 -8.28 1.80 6.10
CA GLY A 122 -9.52 1.06 6.33
C GLY A 122 -10.55 1.79 7.21
N ILE A 123 -10.12 2.54 8.21
CA ILE A 123 -10.99 3.40 9.02
C ILE A 123 -11.55 4.52 8.14
N VAL A 124 -10.70 5.16 7.32
CA VAL A 124 -11.13 6.19 6.37
C VAL A 124 -12.16 5.64 5.39
N HIS A 125 -11.95 4.43 4.85
CA HIS A 125 -12.96 3.74 4.05
C HIS A 125 -14.30 3.63 4.79
N SER A 126 -14.28 3.18 6.04
CA SER A 126 -15.49 2.99 6.83
C SER A 126 -16.23 4.32 7.09
N ILE A 127 -15.50 5.39 7.35
CA ILE A 127 -16.06 6.73 7.55
C ILE A 127 -16.65 7.27 6.24
N ALA A 128 -15.94 7.13 5.12
CA ALA A 128 -16.40 7.56 3.81
C ALA A 128 -17.68 6.82 3.41
N MET A 129 -17.73 5.50 3.62
CA MET A 129 -18.90 4.67 3.33
C MET A 129 -20.11 5.05 4.20
N ARG A 130 -19.90 5.28 5.50
CA ARG A 130 -20.96 5.72 6.43
C ARG A 130 -21.50 7.12 6.11
N ARG A 131 -20.67 8.00 5.57
CA ARG A 131 -21.05 9.38 5.18
C ARG A 131 -21.55 9.48 3.73
N GLY A 132 -21.61 8.36 3.00
CA GLY A 132 -22.03 8.33 1.60
C GLY A 132 -21.08 9.03 0.62
N ARG A 133 -19.83 9.32 1.03
CA ARG A 133 -18.82 10.06 0.23
C ARG A 133 -17.81 9.10 -0.41
N ILE A 134 -18.32 8.19 -1.23
CA ILE A 134 -17.48 7.15 -1.86
C ILE A 134 -16.51 7.79 -2.87
N GLU A 135 -16.86 8.93 -3.46
CA GLU A 135 -16.01 9.67 -4.40
C GLU A 135 -14.66 10.09 -3.80
N LEU A 136 -14.59 10.29 -2.48
CA LEU A 136 -13.33 10.66 -1.81
C LEU A 136 -12.29 9.54 -1.89
N LEU A 137 -12.71 8.27 -1.92
CA LEU A 137 -11.80 7.13 -2.02
C LEU A 137 -11.09 7.05 -3.38
N PHE A 138 -11.63 7.72 -4.39
CA PHE A 138 -11.04 7.82 -5.73
C PHE A 138 -10.38 9.18 -5.99
N ASN A 139 -10.42 10.11 -5.02
CA ASN A 139 -9.78 11.41 -5.14
C ASN A 139 -8.28 11.29 -4.79
N PRO A 140 -7.35 11.50 -5.73
CA PRO A 140 -5.93 11.25 -5.51
C PRO A 140 -5.32 12.17 -4.45
N LEU A 141 -5.82 13.41 -4.28
CA LEU A 141 -5.32 14.32 -3.24
C LEU A 141 -5.74 13.85 -1.85
N PHE A 142 -6.99 13.40 -1.71
CA PHE A 142 -7.48 12.85 -0.45
C PHE A 142 -6.74 11.56 -0.08
N VAL A 143 -6.61 10.63 -1.03
CA VAL A 143 -5.86 9.38 -0.85
C VAL A 143 -4.40 9.68 -0.49
N GLY A 144 -3.76 10.62 -1.19
CA GLY A 144 -2.40 11.06 -0.89
C GLY A 144 -2.25 11.60 0.52
N GLY A 145 -3.23 12.38 1.02
CA GLY A 145 -3.22 12.87 2.40
C GLY A 145 -3.43 11.81 3.48
N VAL A 146 -3.99 10.64 3.14
CA VAL A 146 -4.14 9.51 4.07
C VAL A 146 -2.87 8.65 4.11
N ALA A 147 -2.07 8.68 3.05
CA ALA A 147 -0.85 7.90 2.89
C ALA A 147 0.43 8.61 3.34
N LEU A 148 0.31 9.85 3.83
CA LEU A 148 1.39 10.76 4.23
C LEU A 148 1.48 10.86 5.75
#